data_AF-A0A496RZL8-F1
#
_entry.id   AF-A0A496RZL8-F1
#
_cell.length_a   1.000
_cell.length_b   1.000
_cell.length_c   1.000
_cell.angle_alpha   90.00
_cell.angle_beta   90.00
_cell.angle_gamma   90.00
#
_symmetry.space_group_name_H-M   'P 1'
#
loop_
_entity.id
_entity.type
_entity.pdbx_description
1 polymer ?
#
loop_
_entity_poly.entity_id
_entity_poly.type
_entity_poly.pdbx_seq_one_letter_code
_entity_poly.pdbx_strand_id
1 'polypeptide(L)'
;MQKTVKILFVFCVVIAMVGMATQCYAQDPAKKLGRGLANILTGWVELPKNIYETSVEENVLSGLTMGLAKGVGMTIVRTGAGIYEAVTFPFPIPEDYVPVLEPEFVFSE
;
A
#
# COMPACT_ATOMS: atom_id res chain seq x y z
N MET A 1 -25.67 -19.46 -6.36
CA MET A 1 -24.40 -20.00 -5.80
C MET A 1 -23.25 -19.99 -6.80
N GLN A 2 -23.34 -20.63 -7.97
CA GLN A 2 -22.19 -20.70 -8.90
C GLN A 2 -21.64 -19.34 -9.37
N LYS A 3 -22.51 -18.34 -9.58
CA LYS A 3 -22.08 -16.98 -9.96
C LYS A 3 -21.29 -16.28 -8.84
N THR A 4 -21.74 -16.42 -7.59
CA THR A 4 -21.08 -15.87 -6.40
C THR A 4 -19.71 -16.49 -6.17
N VAL A 5 -19.58 -17.82 -6.34
CA VAL A 5 -18.30 -18.53 -6.22
C VAL A 5 -17.33 -18.11 -7.32
N LYS A 6 -17.81 -17.91 -8.56
CA LYS A 6 -16.98 -17.40 -9.66
C LYS A 6 -16.50 -15.97 -9.42
N ILE A 7 -17.36 -15.08 -8.90
CA ILE A 7 -16.99 -13.70 -8.56
C ILE A 7 -15.93 -13.69 -7.45
N LEU A 8 -16.13 -14.49 -6.40
CA LEU A 8 -15.17 -14.61 -5.31
C LEU A 8 -13.83 -15.18 -5.79
N PHE A 9 -13.87 -16.19 -6.66
CA PHE A 9 -12.66 -16.77 -7.27
C PHE A 9 -11.91 -15.76 -8.14
N VAL A 10 -12.60 -15.00 -8.99
CA VAL A 10 -11.99 -13.92 -9.78
C VAL A 10 -11.39 -12.86 -8.87
N PHE A 11 -12.08 -12.47 -7.81
CA PHE A 11 -11.57 -11.50 -6.83
C PHE A 11 -10.30 -12.00 -6.12
N CYS A 12 -10.28 -13.26 -5.66
CA CYS A 12 -9.09 -13.87 -5.06
C CYS A 12 -7.93 -14.00 -6.06
N VAL A 13 -8.21 -14.32 -7.33
CA VAL A 13 -7.20 -14.41 -8.39
C VAL A 13 -6.63 -13.02 -8.71
N VAL A 14 -7.46 -11.97 -8.74
CA VAL A 14 -7.00 -10.59 -8.90
C VAL A 14 -6.11 -10.17 -7.73
N ILE A 15 -6.49 -10.49 -6.49
CA ILE A 15 -5.66 -10.23 -5.30
C ILE A 15 -4.32 -10.98 -5.38
N ALA A 16 -4.34 -12.25 -5.77
CA ALA A 16 -3.13 -13.05 -5.91
C ALA A 16 -2.20 -12.53 -7.02
N MET A 17 -2.76 -12.08 -8.14
CA MET A 17 -1.96 -11.50 -9.24
C MET A 17 -1.36 -10.14 -8.86
N VAL A 18 -2.07 -9.31 -8.09
CA VAL A 18 -1.51 -8.06 -7.54
C VAL A 18 -0.34 -8.36 -6.59
N GLY A 19 -0.42 -9.44 -5.81
CA GLY A 19 0.68 -9.90 -4.96
C GLY A 19 1.89 -10.50 -5.69
N MET A 20 1.75 -10.81 -6.99
CA MET A 20 2.80 -11.41 -7.82
C MET A 20 3.41 -10.45 -8.85
N ALA A 21 3.10 -9.15 -8.79
CA ALA A 21 3.74 -8.16 -9.65
C ALA A 21 5.26 -8.18 -9.40
N THR A 22 5.99 -8.76 -10.35
CA THR A 22 7.44 -8.94 -10.29
C THR A 22 8.13 -7.58 -10.27
N GLN A 23 9.13 -7.47 -9.39
CA GLN A 23 9.98 -6.29 -9.24
C GLN A 23 10.90 -6.17 -10.47
N CYS A 24 10.38 -5.61 -11.56
CA CYS A 24 11.21 -5.01 -12.60
C CYS A 24 11.99 -3.85 -11.95
N TYR A 25 13.32 -3.92 -11.94
CA TYR A 25 14.19 -2.86 -11.41
C TYR A 25 14.24 -1.62 -12.30
N ALA A 26 13.74 -1.70 -13.54
CA ALA A 26 13.54 -0.50 -14.34
C ALA A 26 12.37 0.29 -13.72
N GLN A 27 12.68 1.47 -13.21
CA GLN A 27 11.68 2.42 -12.77
C GLN A 27 11.08 3.07 -14.01
N ASP A 28 9.77 2.89 -14.20
CA ASP A 28 9.07 3.30 -15.41
C ASP A 28 7.64 3.77 -15.07
N PRO A 29 6.96 4.49 -15.99
CA PRO A 29 5.61 4.99 -15.75
C PRO A 29 4.60 3.93 -15.28
N ALA A 30 4.70 2.70 -15.80
CA ALA A 30 3.77 1.64 -15.44
C ALA A 30 4.05 1.13 -14.02
N LYS A 31 5.32 1.03 -13.62
CA LYS A 31 5.68 0.71 -12.24
C LYS A 31 5.18 1.76 -11.25
N LYS A 32 5.35 3.06 -11.57
CA LYS A 32 4.82 4.16 -10.74
C LYS A 32 3.30 4.12 -10.62
N LEU A 33 2.59 3.84 -11.71
CA LEU A 33 1.14 3.65 -11.67
C LEU A 33 0.74 2.44 -10.81
N GLY A 34 1.42 1.30 -10.99
CA GLY A 34 1.18 0.08 -10.22
C GLY A 34 1.39 0.30 -8.73
N ARG A 35 2.49 0.97 -8.36
CA ARG A 35 2.76 1.40 -6.98
C ARG A 35 1.68 2.34 -6.44
N GLY A 36 1.31 3.35 -7.23
CA GLY A 36 0.27 4.30 -6.85
C GLY A 36 -1.06 3.61 -6.51
N LEU A 37 -1.51 2.72 -7.41
CA LEU A 37 -2.72 1.91 -7.20
C LEU A 37 -2.59 0.96 -6.01
N ALA A 38 -1.45 0.30 -5.84
CA ALA A 38 -1.21 -0.58 -4.70
C ALA A 38 -1.33 0.18 -3.37
N ASN A 39 -0.69 1.35 -3.26
CA ASN A 39 -0.73 2.19 -2.05
C ASN A 39 -2.13 2.79 -1.79
N ILE A 40 -2.92 3.09 -2.83
CA ILE A 40 -4.33 3.47 -2.66
C ILE A 40 -5.14 2.32 -2.07
N LEU A 41 -5.03 1.12 -2.66
CA LEU A 41 -5.84 -0.03 -2.29
C LEU A 41 -5.44 -0.64 -0.94
N THR A 42 -4.17 -0.52 -0.57
CA THR A 42 -3.60 -1.16 0.63
C THR A 42 -3.24 -0.19 1.75
N GLY A 43 -3.31 1.13 1.54
CA GLY A 43 -2.92 2.13 2.55
C GLY A 43 -3.66 2.01 3.89
N TRP A 44 -4.87 1.46 3.91
CA TRP A 44 -5.62 1.21 5.15
C TRP A 44 -4.94 0.17 6.07
N VAL A 45 -4.06 -0.69 5.53
CA VAL A 45 -3.32 -1.71 6.29
C VAL A 45 -2.28 -1.09 7.21
N GLU A 46 -1.85 0.15 6.94
CA GLU A 46 -0.99 0.91 7.86
C GLU A 46 -1.62 1.09 9.24
N LEU A 47 -2.95 1.18 9.32
CA LEU A 47 -3.67 1.35 10.59
C LEU A 47 -3.48 0.16 11.54
N PRO A 48 -3.91 -1.08 11.20
CA PRO A 48 -3.71 -2.22 12.09
C PRO A 48 -2.22 -2.56 12.27
N LYS A 49 -1.38 -2.32 11.26
CA LYS A 49 0.07 -2.54 11.34
C LYS A 49 0.71 -1.70 12.45
N ASN A 50 0.48 -0.38 12.45
CA ASN A 50 1.07 0.51 13.44
C ASN A 50 0.51 0.28 14.85
N ILE A 51 -0.77 -0.09 14.99
CA ILE A 51 -1.33 -0.49 16.29
C ILE A 51 -0.59 -1.71 16.84
N TYR A 52 -0.37 -2.73 15.99
CA TYR A 52 0.31 -3.95 16.39
C TYR A 52 1.78 -3.69 16.74
N GLU A 53 2.52 -3.00 15.88
CA GLU A 53 3.94 -2.68 16.10
C GLU A 53 4.14 -1.91 17.41
N THR A 54 3.39 -0.82 17.62
CA THR A 54 3.48 -0.05 18.86
C THR A 54 3.02 -0.85 20.08
N SER A 55 2.06 -1.78 19.92
CA SER A 55 1.67 -2.69 21.01
C SER A 55 2.78 -3.64 21.42
N VAL A 56 3.56 -4.13 20.45
CA VAL A 56 4.67 -5.07 20.64
C VAL A 56 5.91 -4.35 21.19
N GLU A 57 6.20 -3.14 20.69
CA GLU A 57 7.36 -2.35 21.09
C GLU A 57 7.21 -1.75 22.50
N GLU A 58 6.01 -1.29 22.85
CA GLU A 58 5.77 -0.64 24.14
C GLU A 58 4.81 -1.42 25.03
N ASN A 59 3.51 -1.38 24.70
CA ASN A 59 2.43 -2.08 25.40
C ASN A 59 1.11 -1.84 24.66
N VAL A 60 0.09 -2.64 25.01
CA VAL A 60 -1.24 -2.58 24.37
C VAL A 60 -1.90 -1.20 24.49
N LEU A 61 -1.73 -0.48 25.61
CA LEU A 61 -2.34 0.84 25.80
C LEU A 61 -1.70 1.89 24.88
N SER A 62 -0.37 1.87 24.74
CA SER A 62 0.37 2.68 23.76
C SER A 62 -0.05 2.34 22.33
N GLY A 63 -0.23 1.06 22.01
CA GLY A 63 -0.70 0.64 20.68
C GLY A 63 -2.10 1.16 20.34
N LEU A 64 -3.03 1.12 21.30
CA LEU A 64 -4.39 1.63 21.11
C LEU A 64 -4.48 3.15 21.05
N THR A 65 -3.47 3.88 21.53
CA THR A 65 -3.46 5.35 21.56
C THR A 65 -2.49 5.91 20.52
N MET A 66 -1.18 5.80 20.77
CA MET A 66 -0.11 6.27 19.89
C MET A 66 -0.05 5.46 18.60
N GLY A 67 -0.15 4.13 18.68
CA GLY A 67 -0.18 3.25 17.50
C GLY A 67 -1.37 3.52 16.59
N LEU A 68 -2.56 3.77 17.18
CA LEU A 68 -3.74 4.18 16.44
C LEU A 68 -3.54 5.53 15.74
N ALA A 69 -3.05 6.55 16.45
CA ALA A 69 -2.81 7.87 15.87
C ALA A 69 -1.77 7.82 14.74
N LYS A 70 -0.65 7.11 14.97
CA LYS A 70 0.39 6.86 13.95
C LYS A 70 -0.19 6.13 12.74
N GLY A 71 -0.97 5.07 12.98
CA GLY A 71 -1.62 4.28 11.93
C GLY A 71 -2.58 5.09 11.06
N VAL A 72 -3.41 5.94 11.66
CA VAL A 72 -4.29 6.86 10.90
C VAL A 72 -3.45 7.81 10.04
N GLY A 73 -2.40 8.41 10.61
CA GLY A 73 -1.51 9.30 9.87
C GLY A 73 -0.83 8.60 8.69
N MET A 74 -0.27 7.41 8.94
CA MET A 74 0.40 6.61 7.91
C MET A 74 -0.57 6.13 6.81
N THR A 75 -1.80 5.77 7.15
CA THR A 75 -2.84 5.47 6.14
C THR A 75 -3.09 6.67 5.23
N ILE A 76 -3.26 7.88 5.80
CA ILE A 76 -3.49 9.09 4.99
C ILE A 76 -2.29 9.39 4.10
N VAL A 77 -1.07 9.34 4.66
CA VAL A 77 0.17 9.61 3.92
C VAL A 77 0.34 8.61 2.78
N ARG A 78 0.18 7.31 3.04
CA ARG A 78 0.36 6.27 2.02
C ARG A 78 -0.70 6.32 0.94
N THR A 79 -1.97 6.45 1.30
CA THR A 79 -3.05 6.59 0.30
C THR A 79 -2.87 7.88 -0.51
N GLY A 80 -2.47 8.99 0.13
CA GLY A 80 -2.19 10.25 -0.54
C GLY A 80 -0.99 10.16 -1.51
N ALA A 81 0.10 9.53 -1.09
CA ALA A 81 1.25 9.23 -1.95
C ALA A 81 0.83 8.34 -3.13
N GLY A 82 -0.03 7.35 -2.90
CA GLY A 82 -0.58 6.50 -3.94
C GLY A 82 -1.40 7.27 -4.98
N ILE A 83 -2.26 8.19 -4.54
CA ILE A 83 -3.02 9.10 -5.43
C ILE A 83 -2.07 9.97 -6.23
N TYR A 84 -1.07 10.57 -5.57
CA TYR A 84 -0.08 11.41 -6.23
C TYR A 84 0.64 10.65 -7.33
N GLU A 85 1.12 9.45 -7.06
CA GLU A 85 1.84 8.64 -8.05
C GLU A 85 0.94 8.15 -9.18
N ALA A 86 -0.31 7.78 -8.88
CA ALA A 86 -1.28 7.37 -9.89
C ALA A 86 -1.71 8.54 -10.81
N VAL A 87 -1.76 9.77 -10.31
CA VAL A 87 -2.08 10.95 -11.12
C VAL A 87 -0.87 11.42 -11.92
N THR A 88 0.31 11.40 -11.31
CA THR A 88 1.55 11.89 -11.92
C THR A 88 2.31 10.81 -12.69
N PHE A 89 1.75 9.59 -12.86
CA PHE A 89 2.43 8.46 -13.48
C PHE A 89 3.04 8.72 -14.87
N PRO A 90 2.50 9.59 -15.75
CA PRO A 90 3.10 9.84 -17.06
C PRO A 90 4.34 10.75 -16.95
N PHE A 91 4.51 11.42 -15.81
CA PHE A 91 5.60 12.36 -15.57
C PHE A 91 6.68 11.71 -14.70
N PRO A 92 7.96 11.89 -15.04
CA PRO A 92 9.10 11.41 -14.25
C PRO A 92 9.33 12.32 -13.02
N ILE A 93 8.30 12.45 -12.18
CA ILE A 93 8.34 13.24 -10.94
C ILE A 93 7.97 12.32 -9.77
N PRO A 94 8.87 12.01 -8.84
CA PRO A 94 10.27 12.45 -8.78
C PRO A 94 11.11 11.84 -9.90
N GLU A 95 12.33 12.37 -10.13
CA GLU A 95 13.23 11.93 -11.21
C GLU A 95 13.39 10.41 -11.21
N ASP A 96 13.51 9.82 -12.39
CA ASP A 96 13.60 8.37 -12.58
C ASP A 96 12.47 7.54 -11.92
N TYR A 97 11.28 8.13 -11.74
CA TYR A 97 10.10 7.45 -11.19
C TYR A 97 10.31 6.86 -9.78
N VAL A 98 11.26 7.40 -9.01
CA VAL A 98 11.57 6.90 -7.67
C VAL A 98 10.35 6.99 -6.72
N PRO A 99 10.25 6.10 -5.71
CA PRO A 99 9.18 6.14 -4.72
C PRO A 99 9.11 7.47 -3.98
N VAL A 100 7.91 8.03 -3.87
CA VAL A 100 7.66 9.21 -3.01
C VAL A 100 7.66 8.83 -1.53
N LEU A 101 7.28 7.59 -1.23
CA LEU A 101 7.22 7.04 0.12
C LEU A 101 8.02 5.74 0.16
N GLU A 102 8.90 5.62 1.15
CA GLU A 102 9.57 4.39 1.51
C GLU A 102 8.97 3.82 2.81
N PRO A 103 8.78 2.50 2.91
CA PRO A 103 8.95 1.48 1.86
C PRO A 103 7.94 1.64 0.70
N GLU A 104 8.33 1.17 -0.49
CA GLU A 104 7.58 1.34 -1.74
C GLU A 104 6.13 0.83 -1.63
N PHE A 105 5.95 -0.29 -0.95
CA PHE A 105 4.66 -0.93 -0.68
C PHE A 105 4.49 -1.16 0.83
N VAL A 106 3.24 -1.35 1.28
CA VAL A 106 2.95 -1.58 2.71
C VAL A 106 3.70 -2.80 3.27
N PHE A 107 3.90 -3.81 2.42
CA PHE A 107 4.44 -5.12 2.79
C PHE A 107 5.92 -5.31 2.45
N SER A 108 6.61 -4.27 2.00
CA SER A 108 8.00 -4.36 1.54
C SER A 108 8.99 -3.80 2.57
N GLU A 109 8.77 -4.08 3.85
CA GLU A 109 9.71 -3.77 4.95
C GLU A 109 10.62 -4.94 5.29
#